data_AF-A0A1G9AFB3-F1
#
_entry.id   AF-A0A1G9AFB3-F1
#
_cell.length_a   1.000
_cell.length_b   1.000
_cell.length_c   1.000
_cell.angle_alpha   90.00
_cell.angle_beta   90.00
_cell.angle_gamma   90.00
#
_symmetry.space_group_name_H-M   'P 1'
#
loop_
_entity.id
_entity.type
_entity.pdbx_description
1 polymer ?
#
loop_
_entity_poly.entity_id
_entity_poly.type
_entity_poly.pdbx_seq_one_letter_code
_entity_poly.pdbx_strand_id
1 'polypeptide(L)' 'MIMLVRHELIIIFASFLIGSAAGWWIRMQWGDGFIAVAATLLGTVIGYGIIITLLRMVGHPVE' A
#
# COMPACT_ATOMS: atom_id res chain seq x y z
N MET A 1 -12.50 12.87 14.75
CA MET A 1 -13.04 11.56 14.32
C MET A 1 -13.21 11.46 12.80
N ILE A 2 -14.06 12.26 12.13
CA ILE A 2 -14.28 12.17 10.67
C ILE A 2 -13.00 12.44 9.85
N MET A 3 -12.16 13.37 10.29
CA MET A 3 -10.92 13.71 9.59
C MET A 3 -9.82 12.65 9.75
N LEU A 4 -9.81 11.92 10.87
CA LEU A 4 -8.89 10.80 11.14
C LEU A 4 -9.23 9.60 10.24
N VAL A 5 -10.52 9.23 10.22
CA VAL A 5 -11.04 8.14 9.36
C VAL A 5 -10.75 8.40 7.88
N ARG A 6 -10.89 9.65 7.42
CA ARG A 6 -10.55 10.02 6.04
C ARG A 6 -9.07 9.83 5.74
N HIS A 7 -8.19 10.16 6.68
CA HIS A 7 -6.75 10.06 6.50
C HIS A 7 -6.30 8.60 6.42
N GLU A 8 -6.79 7.75 7.34
CA GLU A 8 -6.55 6.31 7.32
C GLU A 8 -7.07 5.66 6.04
N LEU A 9 -8.26 6.05 5.57
CA LEU A 9 -8.82 5.55 4.33
C LEU A 9 -7.93 5.88 3.12
N ILE A 10 -7.37 7.09 3.07
CA ILE A 10 -6.44 7.51 2.01
C ILE A 10 -5.14 6.71 2.08
N ILE A 11 -4.61 6.46 3.27
CA ILE A 11 -3.38 5.68 3.46
C ILE A 11 -3.59 4.23 3.00
N ILE A 12 -4.69 3.61 3.41
CA ILE A 12 -5.05 2.24 3.00
C ILE A 12 -5.26 2.18 1.48
N PHE A 13 -5.97 3.17 0.92
CA PHE A 13 -6.21 3.24 -0.52
C PHE A 13 -4.91 3.40 -1.32
N ALA A 14 -4.02 4.30 -0.88
CA ALA A 14 -2.71 4.49 -1.50
C ALA A 14 -1.85 3.22 -1.42
N SER A 15 -1.88 2.52 -0.28
CA SER A 15 -1.18 1.25 -0.09
C SER A 15 -1.70 0.18 -1.05
N PHE A 16 -3.02 0.06 -1.18
CA PHE A 16 -3.66 -0.86 -2.11
C PHE A 16 -3.32 -0.56 -3.58
N LEU A 17 -3.22 0.72 -3.94
CA LEU A 17 -2.76 1.15 -5.27
C LEU A 17 -1.32 0.72 -5.54
N ILE A 18 -0.41 0.91 -4.59
CA ILE A 18 0.99 0.48 -4.71
C ILE A 18 1.06 -1.04 -4.89
N GLY A 19 0.34 -1.80 -4.06
CA GLY A 19 0.26 -3.24 -4.20
C GLY A 19 -0.32 -3.67 -5.55
N SER A 20 -1.42 -3.06 -5.99
CA SER A 20 -2.05 -3.37 -7.27
C SER A 20 -1.13 -3.09 -8.47
N ALA A 21 -0.35 -2.00 -8.41
CA ALA A 21 0.68 -1.71 -9.40
C ALA A 21 1.79 -2.76 -9.42
N ALA A 22 2.27 -3.20 -8.25
CA ALA A 22 3.26 -4.27 -8.14
C ALA A 22 2.72 -5.60 -8.70
N GLY A 23 1.47 -5.95 -8.36
CA GLY A 23 0.79 -7.12 -8.89
C GLY A 23 0.59 -7.08 -10.40
N TRP A 24 0.21 -5.93 -10.96
CA TRP A 24 0.11 -5.74 -12.40
C TRP A 24 1.48 -5.90 -13.07
N TRP A 25 2.52 -5.28 -12.54
CA TRP A 25 3.87 -5.42 -13.08
C TRP A 25 4.33 -6.88 -13.13
N ILE A 26 4.06 -7.64 -12.06
CA ILE A 26 4.37 -9.07 -12.01
C ILE A 26 3.55 -9.86 -13.02
N ARG A 27 2.27 -9.54 -13.24
CA ARG A 27 1.47 -10.17 -14.31
C ARG A 27 2.07 -9.96 -15.69
N MET A 28 2.55 -8.75 -15.97
CA MET A 28 3.18 -8.44 -17.26
C MET A 28 4.51 -9.19 -17.47
N GLN A 29 5.28 -9.42 -16.41
CA GLN A 29 6.60 -10.08 -16.55
C GLN A 29 6.55 -11.61 -16.39
N TRP A 30 5.71 -12.14 -15.50
CA TRP A 30 5.72 -13.55 -15.07
C TRP A 30 4.39 -14.27 -15.30
N GLY A 31 3.39 -13.57 -15.88
CA GLY A 31 2.06 -14.11 -16.15
C GLY A 31 1.09 -14.03 -14.97
N ASP A 32 -0.15 -14.40 -15.25
CA ASP A 32 -1.22 -14.41 -14.24
C ASP A 32 -1.11 -15.65 -13.36
N GLY A 33 -1.12 -15.47 -12.03
CA GLY A 33 -1.03 -16.59 -11.10
C GLY A 33 -0.82 -16.17 -9.64
N PHE A 34 -0.47 -17.15 -8.80
CA PHE A 34 -0.25 -16.94 -7.37
C PHE A 34 0.80 -15.86 -7.08
N ILE A 35 1.85 -15.76 -7.90
CA ILE A 35 2.94 -14.80 -7.74
C ILE A 35 2.43 -13.36 -7.88
N ALA A 36 1.53 -13.08 -8.82
CA ALA A 36 0.93 -11.77 -8.98
C ALA A 36 0.05 -11.36 -7.79
N VAL A 37 -0.70 -12.31 -7.24
CA VAL A 37 -1.52 -12.09 -6.04
C VAL A 37 -0.65 -11.85 -4.82
N ALA A 38 0.39 -12.67 -4.63
CA ALA A 38 1.36 -12.50 -3.56
C ALA A 38 2.08 -11.14 -3.65
N ALA A 39 2.48 -10.73 -4.85
CA ALA A 39 3.09 -9.42 -5.08
C ALA A 39 2.13 -8.26 -4.79
N THR A 40 0.84 -8.42 -5.10
CA THR A 40 -0.19 -7.43 -4.79
C THR A 40 -0.34 -7.24 -3.27
N LEU A 41 -0.45 -8.35 -2.55
CA LEU A 41 -0.58 -8.35 -1.09
C LEU A 41 0.69 -7.80 -0.42
N LEU A 42 1.87 -8.30 -0.81
CA LEU A 42 3.14 -7.84 -0.26
C LEU A 42 3.40 -6.36 -0.56
N GLY A 43 3.14 -5.93 -1.80
CA GLY A 43 3.27 -4.52 -2.18
C GLY A 43 2.31 -3.61 -1.40
N THR A 44 1.11 -4.10 -1.06
CA THR A 44 0.16 -3.35 -0.23
C THR A 44 0.68 -3.20 1.20
N VAL A 45 1.16 -4.28 1.82
CA VAL A 45 1.68 -4.26 3.20
C VAL A 45 2.96 -3.41 3.29
N ILE A 46 3.87 -3.57 2.33
CA ILE A 46 5.11 -2.78 2.27
C ILE A 46 4.78 -1.31 2.01
N GLY A 47 3.87 -1.01 1.09
CA GLY A 47 3.42 0.34 0.79
C GLY A 47 2.84 1.04 2.02
N TYR A 48 2.02 0.34 2.80
CA TYR A 48 1.49 0.84 4.07
C TYR A 48 2.62 1.17 5.05
N GLY A 49 3.56 0.24 5.25
CA GLY A 49 4.71 0.45 6.12
C GLY A 49 5.52 1.70 5.73
N ILE A 50 5.80 1.87 4.44
CA ILE A 50 6.53 3.03 3.91
C ILE A 50 5.77 4.34 4.20
N ILE A 51 4.47 4.38 3.92
CA ILE A 51 3.65 5.58 4.14
C ILE A 51 3.62 5.95 5.62
N ILE A 52 3.41 4.98 6.52
CA ILE A 52 3.42 5.21 7.97
C ILE A 52 4.80 5.69 8.44
N THR A 53 5.88 5.07 7.97
CA THR A 53 7.24 5.49 8.31
C THR A 53 7.52 6.93 7.85
N LEU A 54 7.12 7.29 6.63
CA LEU A 54 7.27 8.66 6.11
C LEU A 54 6.46 9.67 6.92
N LEU A 55 5.20 9.35 7.25
CA LEU A 55 4.35 10.21 8.08
C LEU A 55 4.96 10.43 9.46
N ARG A 56 5.52 9.38 10.08
CA ARG A 56 6.25 9.50 11.36
C ARG A 56 7.51 10.35 11.23
N MET A 57 8.28 10.21 10.15
CA MET A 57 9.49 11.00 9.91
C MET A 57 9.19 12.50 9.75
N VAL A 58 8.04 12.85 9.18
CA VAL A 58 7.61 14.25 8.97
C VAL A 58 6.92 14.82 10.23
N GLY A 59 6.89 14.07 11.35
CA GLY A 59 6.32 14.53 12.61
C GLY A 59 4.80 14.50 12.64
N HIS A 60 4.16 13.80 11.70
CA HIS A 60 2.72 13.60 11.73
C HIS A 60 2.38 12.58 12.83
N PRO A 61 1.47 12.90 13.77
CA PRO A 61 1.02 11.92 14.75
C PRO A 61 0.23 10.84 14.01
N VAL A 62 0.87 9.68 13.87
CA VAL A 62 0.25 8.46 13.35
C VAL A 62 0.01 7.59 14.57
N GLU A 63 -1.23 7.61 15.06
CA GLU A 63 -1.69 6.78 16.19
C GLU A 63 -1.73 5.30 15.81
#